data_AF-A0A4Y2BY43-F1
#
_entry.id   AF-A0A4Y2BY43-F1
#
_cell.length_a   1.000
_cell.length_b   1.000
_cell.length_c   1.000
_cell.angle_alpha   90.00
_cell.angle_beta   90.00
_cell.angle_gamma   90.00
#
_symmetry.space_group_name_H-M   'P 1'
#
loop_
_entity.id
_entity.type
_entity.pdbx_description
1 polymer ?
#
loop_
_entity_poly.entity_id
_entity_poly.type
_entity_poly.pdbx_seq_one_letter_code
_entity_poly.pdbx_strand_id
1 'polypeptide(L)'
;MVLAGDFRHTLPVILHGTRADEMQVCLESSYLWNDIQKLGLTTNMRVHINGYPSAQQFADSLLQLGNGAITPDNQDGCIARQRIGRIVKSQKELKEAMFPNVAQHFIDHSWLCQRVILVPRNEDVSFMNKQFLLELTGRV
;
A
#
# COMPACT_ATOMS: atom_id res chain seq x y z
N MET A 1 16.89 -16.77 -17.81
CA MET A 1 16.30 -15.54 -17.24
C MET A 1 15.60 -15.93 -15.95
N VAL A 2 15.74 -15.15 -14.88
CA VAL A 2 15.03 -15.38 -13.62
C VAL A 2 14.16 -14.15 -13.35
N LEU A 3 12.87 -14.38 -13.13
CA LEU A 3 11.89 -13.33 -12.82
C LEU A 3 11.45 -13.49 -11.37
N ALA A 4 11.31 -12.38 -10.66
CA ALA A 4 10.84 -12.35 -9.28
C ALA A 4 9.85 -11.19 -9.11
N GLY A 5 8.74 -11.44 -8.43
CA GLY A 5 7.70 -10.45 -8.21
C GLY A 5 6.53 -11.03 -7.43
N ASP A 6 5.58 -10.17 -7.04
CA ASP A 6 4.30 -10.57 -6.46
C ASP A 6 3.19 -10.15 -7.43
N PHE A 7 2.48 -11.13 -7.98
CA PHE A 7 1.42 -10.92 -8.98
C PHE A 7 0.13 -10.36 -8.36
N ARG A 8 0.07 -10.22 -7.03
CA ARG A 8 -1.01 -9.53 -6.31
C ARG A 8 -0.76 -8.02 -6.20
N HIS A 9 0.35 -7.52 -6.75
CA HIS A 9 0.61 -6.09 -6.84
C HIS A 9 -0.19 -5.43 -7.97
N THR A 10 -0.10 -4.10 -8.07
CA THR A 10 -0.81 -3.31 -9.09
C THR A 10 -0.45 -3.76 -10.51
N LEU A 11 -1.45 -3.81 -11.37
CA LEU A 11 -1.28 -4.10 -12.80
C LEU A 11 -0.38 -3.06 -13.48
N PRO A 12 0.24 -3.41 -14.63
CA PRO A 12 0.99 -2.45 -15.42
C PRO A 12 0.12 -1.26 -15.84
N VAL A 13 0.66 -0.05 -15.73
CA VAL A 13 -0.05 1.16 -16.12
C VAL A 13 0.09 1.37 -17.62
N ILE A 14 -1.04 1.41 -18.33
CA ILE A 14 -1.09 1.80 -19.74
C ILE A 14 -1.81 3.14 -19.85
N LEU A 15 -1.08 4.17 -20.30
CA LEU A 15 -1.64 5.49 -20.57
C LEU A 15 -2.75 5.38 -21.61
N HIS A 16 -3.96 5.83 -21.24
CA HIS A 16 -5.17 5.73 -22.07
C HIS A 16 -5.56 4.29 -22.48
N GLY A 17 -5.00 3.28 -21.80
CA GLY A 17 -5.34 1.88 -22.01
C GLY A 17 -6.66 1.53 -21.35
N THR A 18 -7.30 0.50 -21.88
CA THR A 18 -8.43 -0.16 -21.24
C THR A 18 -7.94 -1.21 -20.25
N ARG A 19 -8.84 -1.69 -19.39
CA ARG A 19 -8.55 -2.83 -18.50
C ARG A 19 -8.12 -4.08 -19.27
N ALA A 20 -8.61 -4.28 -20.50
CA ALA A 20 -8.20 -5.41 -21.33
C ALA A 20 -6.75 -5.25 -21.79
N ASP A 21 -6.34 -4.03 -22.16
CA ASP A 21 -4.97 -3.74 -22.55
C ASP A 21 -4.01 -4.01 -21.37
N GLU A 22 -4.37 -3.59 -20.15
CA GLU A 22 -3.58 -3.86 -18.93
C GLU A 22 -3.40 -5.36 -18.68
N MET A 23 -4.45 -6.16 -18.87
CA MET A 23 -4.37 -7.62 -18.73
C MET A 23 -3.48 -8.23 -19.81
N GLN A 24 -3.56 -7.76 -21.05
CA GLN A 24 -2.79 -8.31 -22.17
C GLN A 24 -1.28 -8.10 -22.02
N VAL A 25 -0.85 -7.02 -21.38
CA VAL A 25 0.58 -6.78 -21.09
C VAL A 25 1.08 -7.49 -19.84
N CYS A 26 0.21 -8.11 -19.05
CA CYS A 26 0.63 -8.91 -17.91
C CYS A 26 1.42 -10.13 -18.39
N LEU A 27 2.46 -10.48 -17.64
CA LEU A 27 3.30 -11.64 -17.95
C LEU A 27 2.49 -12.94 -18.06
N GLU A 28 1.42 -13.07 -17.29
CA GLU A 28 0.50 -14.22 -17.34
C GLU A 28 -0.21 -14.39 -18.68
N SER A 29 -0.34 -13.31 -19.46
CA SER A 29 -0.93 -13.31 -20.80
C SER A 29 0.10 -13.59 -21.90
N SER A 30 1.38 -13.71 -21.55
CA SER A 30 2.45 -14.04 -22.51
C SER A 30 2.39 -15.51 -22.91
N TYR A 31 2.70 -15.81 -24.17
CA TYR A 31 2.87 -17.19 -24.63
C TYR A 31 3.94 -17.96 -23.84
N LEU A 32 4.95 -17.24 -23.33
CA LEU A 32 6.03 -17.80 -22.52
C LEU A 32 5.56 -18.28 -21.14
N TRP A 33 4.38 -17.84 -20.67
CA TRP A 33 3.90 -18.17 -19.32
C TRP A 33 3.78 -19.68 -19.07
N ASN A 34 3.46 -20.45 -20.11
CA ASN A 34 3.35 -21.90 -20.05
C ASN A 34 4.70 -22.61 -19.94
N ASP A 35 5.77 -21.96 -20.42
CA ASP A 35 7.14 -22.50 -20.43
C ASP A 35 7.94 -22.06 -19.18
N ILE A 36 7.36 -21.20 -18.34
CA ILE A 36 8.00 -20.71 -17.12
C ILE A 36 7.78 -21.68 -15.97
N GLN A 37 8.90 -22.13 -15.37
CA GLN A 37 8.86 -22.83 -14.09
C GLN A 37 8.50 -21.83 -12.97
N LYS A 38 7.42 -22.11 -12.26
CA LYS A 38 6.92 -21.28 -11.15
C LYS A 38 7.44 -21.81 -9.82
N LEU A 39 8.08 -20.94 -9.04
CA LEU A 39 8.54 -21.24 -7.69
C LEU A 39 7.90 -20.23 -6.73
N GLY A 40 7.27 -20.73 -5.67
CA GLY A 40 6.61 -19.90 -4.66
C GLY A 40 7.43 -19.81 -3.38
N LEU A 41 7.61 -18.61 -2.84
CA LEU A 41 8.17 -18.40 -1.51
C LEU A 41 7.04 -18.49 -0.46
N THR A 42 7.22 -19.35 0.54
CA THR A 42 6.21 -19.59 1.59
C THR A 42 6.54 -18.89 2.91
N THR A 43 7.79 -18.49 3.12
CA THR A 43 8.25 -17.89 4.38
C THR A 43 8.25 -16.37 4.29
N ASN A 44 7.51 -15.71 5.17
CA ASN A 44 7.52 -14.26 5.29
C ASN A 44 8.66 -13.80 6.21
N MET A 45 9.80 -13.47 5.61
CA MET A 45 10.99 -13.02 6.34
C MET A 45 10.76 -11.73 7.15
N ARG A 46 9.82 -10.86 6.75
CA ARG A 46 9.52 -9.64 7.52
C ARG A 46 8.93 -9.98 8.88
N VAL A 47 8.07 -10.99 8.95
CA VAL A 47 7.51 -11.47 10.23
C VAL A 47 8.57 -12.20 11.05
N HIS A 48 9.42 -13.00 10.39
CA HIS A 48 10.46 -13.76 11.07
C HIS A 48 11.52 -12.87 11.74
N ILE A 49 11.88 -11.75 11.10
CA ILE A 49 12.86 -10.80 11.61
C ILE A 49 12.22 -9.85 12.63
N ASN A 50 10.99 -9.40 12.38
CA ASN A 50 10.28 -8.49 13.26
C ASN A 50 9.48 -9.32 14.27
N GLY A 51 10.09 -9.66 15.40
CA GLY A 51 9.51 -10.49 16.48
C GLY A 51 8.29 -9.91 17.20
N TYR A 52 7.50 -9.04 16.56
CA TYR A 52 6.24 -8.54 17.10
C TYR A 52 5.17 -9.63 17.06
N PRO A 53 4.50 -9.95 18.17
CA PRO A 53 3.45 -10.97 18.22
C PRO A 53 2.29 -10.74 17.23
N SER A 54 2.00 -9.48 16.90
CA SER A 54 0.94 -9.09 15.97
C SER A 54 1.36 -9.11 14.49
N ALA A 55 2.66 -9.20 14.18
CA ALA A 55 3.13 -9.17 12.80
C ALA A 55 2.66 -10.38 11.98
N GLN A 56 2.59 -11.57 12.60
CA GLN A 56 2.06 -12.77 11.96
C GLN A 56 0.58 -12.61 11.62
N GLN A 57 -0.24 -12.18 12.58
CA GLN A 57 -1.68 -11.98 12.38
C GLN A 57 -1.96 -10.94 11.28
N PHE A 58 -1.16 -9.88 11.24
CA PHE A 58 -1.25 -8.86 10.19
C PHE A 58 -0.87 -9.43 8.82
N ALA A 59 0.23 -10.17 8.72
CA ALA A 59 0.66 -10.80 7.47
C ALA A 59 -0.38 -11.81 6.95
N ASP A 60 -0.98 -12.61 7.82
CA ASP A 60 -2.03 -13.56 7.45
C ASP A 60 -3.29 -12.84 6.95
N SER A 61 -3.63 -11.70 7.56
CA SER A 61 -4.74 -10.86 7.12
C SER A 61 -4.48 -10.25 5.73
N LEU A 62 -3.26 -9.76 5.48
CA LEU A 62 -2.86 -9.28 4.16
C LEU A 62 -2.84 -10.40 3.11
N LEU A 63 -2.47 -11.62 3.49
CA LEU A 63 -2.47 -12.76 2.59
C LEU A 63 -3.90 -13.17 2.18
N GLN A 64 -4.81 -13.22 3.15
CA GLN A 64 -6.24 -13.46 2.87
C GLN A 64 -6.82 -12.37 1.95
N LEU A 65 -6.44 -11.11 2.18
CA LEU A 65 -6.83 -9.97 1.35
C LEU A 65 -6.34 -10.15 -0.09
N GLY A 66 -5.03 -10.38 -0.27
CA GLY A 66 -4.42 -10.51 -1.60
C GLY A 66 -4.91 -11.73 -2.39
N ASN A 67 -5.38 -12.77 -1.71
CA ASN A 67 -5.98 -13.95 -2.34
C ASN A 67 -7.49 -13.79 -2.64
N GLY A 68 -8.09 -12.65 -2.30
CA GLY A 68 -9.52 -12.43 -2.45
C GLY A 68 -10.40 -13.28 -1.51
N ALA A 69 -9.80 -13.82 -0.45
CA ALA A 69 -10.50 -14.70 0.50
C ALA A 69 -11.27 -13.93 1.58
N ILE A 70 -11.14 -12.60 1.64
CA ILE A 70 -11.93 -11.75 2.54
C ILE A 70 -13.18 -11.30 1.79
N THR A 71 -14.34 -11.78 2.23
CA THR A 71 -15.64 -11.31 1.75
C THR A 71 -15.88 -9.87 2.23
N PRO A 72 -16.32 -8.95 1.36
CA PRO A 72 -16.79 -7.64 1.77
C PRO A 72 -17.93 -7.80 2.78
N ASP A 73 -17.90 -7.02 3.86
CA ASP A 73 -18.92 -7.04 4.91
C ASP A 73 -20.18 -6.25 4.46
N ASN A 74 -20.05 -5.46 3.38
CA ASN A 74 -21.04 -4.51 2.90
C ASN A 74 -21.12 -4.52 1.37
N GLN A 75 -22.26 -4.09 0.82
CA GLN A 75 -22.49 -3.91 -0.62
C GLN A 75 -21.56 -2.86 -1.27
N ASP A 76 -20.89 -2.03 -0.47
CA ASP A 76 -19.95 -0.99 -0.93
C ASP A 76 -18.56 -1.53 -1.33
N GLY A 77 -18.35 -2.85 -1.33
CA GLY A 77 -17.08 -3.49 -1.70
C GLY A 77 -15.95 -3.26 -0.69
N CYS A 78 -16.24 -2.70 0.48
CA CYS A 78 -15.28 -2.47 1.54
C CYS A 78 -15.00 -3.77 2.31
N ILE A 79 -13.71 -4.11 2.42
CA ILE A 79 -13.23 -5.32 3.08
C ILE A 79 -13.29 -5.11 4.61
N ALA A 80 -13.63 -6.18 5.35
CA ALA A 80 -13.92 -6.16 6.78
C ALA A 80 -12.99 -5.23 7.59
N ARG A 81 -13.62 -4.21 8.16
CA ARG A 81 -13.13 -2.85 8.47
C ARG A 81 -12.15 -2.74 9.64
N GLN A 82 -11.81 -3.85 10.29
CA GLN A 82 -11.14 -3.84 11.61
C GLN A 82 -9.88 -4.72 11.71
N ARG A 83 -9.55 -5.53 10.68
CA ARG A 83 -8.45 -6.51 10.77
C ARG A 83 -7.07 -5.97 10.36
N ILE A 84 -7.04 -4.92 9.52
CA ILE A 84 -5.81 -4.42 8.88
C ILE A 84 -5.40 -3.05 9.42
N GLY A 85 -6.34 -2.25 9.95
CA GLY A 85 -6.01 -0.93 10.46
C GLY A 85 -7.19 -0.17 11.05
N ARG A 86 -6.94 1.08 11.41
CA ARG A 86 -7.93 2.02 11.93
C ARG A 86 -8.48 2.88 10.81
N ILE A 87 -9.80 2.95 10.71
CA ILE A 87 -10.49 3.92 9.84
C ILE A 87 -10.62 5.24 10.59
N VAL A 88 -10.32 6.33 9.88
CA VAL A 88 -10.49 7.70 10.33
C VAL A 88 -11.59 8.37 9.50
N LYS A 89 -12.30 9.32 10.09
CA LYS A 89 -13.48 9.96 9.45
C LYS A 89 -13.13 11.24 8.70
N SER A 90 -11.90 11.74 8.86
CA SER A 90 -11.47 12.99 8.23
C SER A 90 -9.98 12.96 7.89
N GLN A 91 -9.59 13.78 6.90
CA GLN A 91 -8.19 14.00 6.56
C GLN A 91 -7.40 14.62 7.72
N LYS A 92 -8.05 15.46 8.54
CA LYS A 92 -7.44 16.04 9.74
C LYS A 92 -7.06 14.95 10.75
N GLU A 93 -7.98 14.03 11.04
CA GLU A 93 -7.72 12.89 11.93
C GLU A 93 -6.61 11.98 11.37
N LEU A 94 -6.59 11.74 10.05
CA LEU A 94 -5.52 10.99 9.38
C LEU A 94 -4.15 11.65 9.59
N LYS A 95 -4.08 12.97 9.36
CA LYS A 95 -2.87 13.76 9.54
C LYS A 95 -2.39 13.69 10.98
N GLU A 96 -3.27 13.97 11.95
CA GLU A 96 -2.91 13.96 13.37
C GLU A 96 -2.48 12.57 13.84
N ALA A 97 -3.08 11.51 13.31
CA ALA A 97 -2.68 10.14 13.62
C ALA A 97 -1.30 9.78 13.04
N MET A 98 -0.99 10.21 11.81
CA MET A 98 0.26 9.85 11.13
C MET A 98 1.42 10.80 11.46
N PHE A 99 1.16 12.10 11.53
CA PHE A 99 2.13 13.18 11.75
C PHE A 99 1.68 14.10 12.90
N PRO A 100 1.64 13.60 14.14
CA PRO A 100 1.29 14.42 15.29
C PRO A 100 2.33 15.53 15.49
N ASN A 101 1.87 16.77 15.72
CA ASN A 101 2.72 17.95 15.99
C ASN A 101 3.87 18.12 14.98
N VAL A 102 3.58 17.95 13.68
CA VAL A 102 4.61 17.97 12.61
C VAL A 102 5.50 19.22 12.64
N ALA A 103 4.96 20.38 12.98
CA ALA A 103 5.70 21.64 13.10
C ALA A 103 6.82 21.61 14.17
N GLN A 104 6.75 20.69 15.14
CA GLN A 104 7.79 20.52 16.17
C GLN A 104 8.79 19.42 15.81
N HIS A 105 8.37 18.42 15.02
CA HIS A 105 9.17 17.23 14.72
C HIS A 105 9.78 17.21 13.32
N PHE A 106 9.46 18.16 12.45
CA PHE A 106 9.94 18.14 11.06
C PHE A 106 11.47 18.25 10.91
N ILE A 107 12.17 18.69 11.95
CA ILE A 107 13.64 18.75 11.98
C ILE A 107 14.23 17.35 12.22
N ASP A 108 13.47 16.45 12.86
CA ASP A 108 13.87 15.06 13.07
C ASP A 108 13.59 14.23 11.81
N HIS A 109 14.62 14.12 10.97
CA HIS A 109 14.58 13.29 9.75
C HIS A 109 14.25 11.82 10.03
N SER A 110 14.71 11.26 11.16
CA SER A 110 14.46 9.86 11.49
C SER A 110 12.98 9.64 11.81
N TRP A 111 12.36 10.59 12.51
CA TRP A 111 10.92 10.57 12.78
C TRP A 111 10.08 10.73 11.51
N LEU A 112 10.50 11.63 10.61
CA LEU A 112 9.80 11.86 9.33
C LEU A 112 9.84 10.64 8.40
N CYS A 113 11.01 10.02 8.24
CA CYS A 113 11.21 8.92 7.27
C CYS A 113 10.45 7.63 7.64
N GLN A 114 9.96 7.49 8.86
CA GLN A 114 9.19 6.33 9.30
C GLN A 114 7.69 6.42 8.98
N ARG A 115 7.25 7.50 8.33
CA ARG A 115 5.84 7.86 8.19
C ARG A 115 5.51 8.20 6.74
N VAL A 116 4.33 7.78 6.30
CA VAL A 116 3.84 8.07 4.95
C VAL A 116 2.32 8.11 4.94
N ILE A 117 1.75 9.02 4.16
CA ILE A 117 0.35 8.97 3.76
C ILE A 117 0.33 8.66 2.26
N LEU A 118 -0.37 7.59 1.89
CA LEU A 118 -0.59 7.20 0.51
C LEU A 118 -2.01 7.58 0.10
N VAL A 119 -2.14 8.21 -1.07
CA VAL A 119 -3.44 8.52 -1.69
C VAL A 119 -3.46 8.06 -3.14
N PRO A 120 -4.64 7.76 -3.71
CA PRO A 120 -4.73 7.13 -5.02
C PRO A 120 -4.29 8.02 -6.20
N ARG A 121 -4.40 9.36 -6.08
CA ARG A 121 -4.14 10.29 -7.18
C ARG A 121 -3.05 11.30 -6.82
N ASN A 122 -2.25 11.65 -7.82
CA ASN A 122 -1.19 12.65 -7.68
C ASN A 122 -1.72 14.06 -7.36
N GLU A 123 -2.92 14.41 -7.83
CA GLU A 123 -3.58 15.68 -7.50
C GLU A 123 -3.85 15.77 -5.98
N ASP A 124 -4.35 14.68 -5.39
CA ASP A 124 -4.58 14.57 -3.95
C ASP A 124 -3.26 14.63 -3.18
N VAL A 125 -2.20 13.95 -3.66
CA VAL A 125 -0.83 14.04 -3.08
C VAL A 125 -0.38 15.50 -3.06
N SER A 126 -0.49 16.19 -4.19
CA SER A 126 -0.04 17.58 -4.34
C SER A 126 -0.82 18.52 -3.42
N PHE A 127 -2.14 18.35 -3.34
CA PHE A 127 -2.99 19.11 -2.43
C PHE A 127 -2.58 18.91 -0.98
N MET A 128 -2.45 17.66 -0.52
CA MET A 128 -2.07 17.37 0.87
C MET A 128 -0.67 17.86 1.21
N ASN A 129 0.30 17.64 0.33
CA ASN A 129 1.67 18.10 0.55
C ASN A 129 1.73 19.63 0.70
N LYS A 130 1.01 20.38 -0.13
CA LYS A 130 0.93 21.85 0.01
C LYS A 130 0.33 22.26 1.36
N GLN A 131 -0.73 21.60 1.81
CA GLN A 131 -1.32 21.87 3.13
C GLN A 131 -0.32 21.62 4.26
N PHE A 132 0.43 20.51 4.19
CA PHE A 132 1.43 20.18 5.21
C PHE A 132 2.60 21.18 5.21
N LEU A 133 3.08 21.58 4.03
CA LEU A 133 4.18 22.53 3.90
C LEU A 133 3.85 23.90 4.51
N LEU A 134 2.59 24.35 4.43
CA LEU A 134 2.15 25.61 5.05
C LEU A 134 2.24 25.60 6.58
N GLU A 135 2.23 24.42 7.21
CA GLU A 135 2.31 24.28 8.67
C GLU A 135 3.76 24.20 9.17
N LEU A 136 4.74 24.03 8.27
CA LEU A 136 6.14 23.96 8.64
C LEU A 136 6.72 25.37 8.76
N THR A 137 7.28 25.69 9.91
CA THR A 137 7.95 26.97 10.16
C THR A 137 9.32 26.99 9.49
N GLY A 138 9.36 27.24 8.19
CA GLY A 138 10.58 27.50 7.42
C GLY A 138 10.36 28.70 6.50
N ARG A 139 11.28 29.66 6.50
CA ARG A 139 11.29 30.72 5.48
C ARG A 139 11.86 30.14 4.18
N VAL A 140 11.23 30.49 3.06
CA VAL A 140 11.81 30.37 1.71
C VAL A 140 13.03 31.28 1.61
#